data_AF-A0A1Y2GC24-F1
#
_entry.id   AF-A0A1Y2GC24-F1
#
_cell.length_a   1.000
_cell.length_b   1.000
_cell.length_c   1.000
_cell.angle_alpha   90.00
_cell.angle_beta   90.00
_cell.angle_gamma   90.00
#
_symmetry.space_group_name_H-M   'P 1'
#
loop_
_entity.id
_entity.type
_entity.pdbx_description
1 polymer ?
#
loop_
_entity_poly.entity_id
_entity_poly.type
_entity_poly.pdbx_seq_one_letter_code
_entity_poly.pdbx_strand_id
1 'polypeptide(L)'
;CATTATNASNLRAHIRTHSPEEKKYFCEVESCNRRFLRSADLERHKKTHSPRTKMYVCEYCMKGFTRKDSLMRHQGKSCGTYRTNEKHQFYT
;
A
#
# COMPACT_ATOMS: atom_id res chain seq x y z
N CYS A 1 22.84 -2.40 -3.21
CA CYS A 1 21.78 -3.45 -3.30
C CYS A 1 22.05 -4.26 -4.57
N ALA A 2 22.10 -5.60 -4.51
CA ALA A 2 22.25 -6.47 -5.68
C ALA A 2 20.86 -6.85 -6.21
N THR A 3 20.23 -5.93 -6.94
CA THR A 3 18.92 -6.16 -7.56
C THR A 3 19.11 -6.44 -9.05
N THR A 4 18.92 -7.68 -9.48
CA THR A 4 18.86 -8.06 -10.89
C THR A 4 17.46 -7.78 -11.42
N ALA A 5 17.22 -6.55 -11.86
CA ALA A 5 15.96 -6.18 -12.50
C ALA A 5 15.96 -6.62 -13.97
N THR A 6 15.03 -7.49 -14.35
CA THR A 6 14.88 -8.02 -15.73
C THR A 6 14.30 -7.02 -16.73
N ASN A 7 13.84 -5.83 -16.29
CA ASN A 7 13.30 -4.77 -17.13
C ASN A 7 13.81 -3.40 -16.67
N ALA A 8 14.24 -2.58 -17.63
CA ALA A 8 14.74 -1.21 -17.43
C ALA A 8 13.76 -0.30 -16.68
N SER A 9 12.44 -0.47 -16.85
CA SER A 9 11.44 0.32 -16.12
C SER A 9 11.41 -0.02 -14.62
N ASN A 10 11.60 -1.28 -14.27
CA ASN A 10 11.67 -1.73 -12.88
C ASN A 10 12.99 -1.31 -12.24
N LEU A 11 14.10 -1.37 -12.98
CA LEU A 11 15.40 -0.88 -12.52
C LEU A 11 15.36 0.62 -12.22
N ARG A 12 14.77 1.41 -13.13
CA ARG A 12 14.57 2.85 -12.90
C ARG A 12 13.73 3.10 -11.67
N ALA A 13 12.60 2.41 -11.50
CA ALA A 13 11.78 2.55 -10.30
C ALA A 13 12.53 2.17 -9.01
N HIS A 14 13.36 1.13 -9.05
CA HIS A 14 14.23 0.74 -7.94
C HIS A 14 15.25 1.83 -7.59
N ILE A 15 15.96 2.37 -8.59
CA ILE A 15 16.98 3.41 -8.38
C ILE A 15 16.36 4.65 -7.70
N ARG A 16 15.14 5.06 -8.07
CA ARG A 16 14.43 6.18 -7.41
C ARG A 16 14.17 5.96 -5.92
N THR A 17 14.23 4.73 -5.42
CA THR A 17 14.09 4.47 -3.99
C THR A 17 15.32 4.92 -3.19
N HIS A 18 16.50 4.93 -3.82
CA HIS A 18 17.77 5.38 -3.26
C HIS A 18 17.98 6.90 -3.37
N SER A 19 17.21 7.59 -4.21
CA SER A 19 17.32 9.05 -4.43
C SER A 19 16.25 9.82 -3.64
N PRO A 20 16.56 10.32 -2.42
CA PRO A 20 15.61 11.11 -1.63
C PRO A 20 15.24 12.45 -2.29
N GLU A 21 16.08 12.99 -3.15
CA GLU A 21 15.85 14.23 -3.93
C GLU A 21 14.64 14.12 -4.86
N GLU A 22 14.34 12.91 -5.37
CA GLU A 22 13.18 12.69 -6.23
C GLU A 22 11.85 12.62 -5.46
N LYS A 23 11.91 12.50 -4.12
CA LYS A 23 10.71 12.45 -3.27
C LYS A 23 10.19 13.85 -3.01
N LYS A 24 9.39 14.32 -3.96
CA LYS A 24 8.78 15.66 -3.99
C LYS A 24 7.60 15.82 -3.04
N TYR A 25 6.98 14.72 -2.59
CA TYR A 25 5.78 14.75 -1.76
C TYR A 25 6.11 14.28 -0.35
N PHE A 26 5.79 15.05 0.69
CA PHE A 26 6.12 14.74 2.07
C PHE A 26 4.89 14.81 2.97
N CYS A 27 4.91 14.04 4.06
CA CYS A 27 3.89 14.12 5.09
C CYS A 27 4.16 15.35 5.96
N GLU A 28 3.12 16.14 6.26
CA GLU A 28 3.19 17.36 7.07
C GLU A 28 2.93 17.08 8.56
N VAL A 29 2.72 15.81 8.93
CA VAL A 29 2.55 15.43 10.34
C VAL A 29 3.92 15.44 11.00
N GLU A 30 4.13 16.28 12.02
CA GLU A 30 5.42 16.46 12.71
C GLU A 30 6.00 15.15 13.28
N SER A 31 5.15 14.22 13.70
CA SER A 31 5.58 12.88 14.16
C SER A 31 5.88 11.91 13.01
N CYS A 32 5.75 12.33 11.74
CA CYS A 32 5.91 11.50 10.55
C CYS A 32 6.75 12.16 9.44
N ASN A 33 8.02 11.79 9.35
CA ASN A 33 8.94 12.28 8.32
C ASN A 33 8.97 11.44 7.03
N ARG A 34 7.81 10.93 6.57
CA ARG A 34 7.74 10.11 5.35
C ARG A 34 7.69 10.96 4.08
N ARG A 35 8.45 10.54 3.07
CA ARG A 35 8.51 11.17 1.74
C ARG A 35 8.19 10.16 0.64
N PHE A 36 7.54 10.64 -0.41
CA PHE A 36 6.96 9.85 -1.50
C PHE A 36 7.32 10.45 -2.86
N LEU A 37 7.42 9.58 -3.87
CA LEU A 37 7.72 9.95 -5.26
C LEU A 37 6.46 10.43 -6.02
N ARG A 38 5.26 10.05 -5.56
CA ARG A 38 3.99 10.33 -6.24
C ARG A 38 2.97 10.92 -5.24
N SER A 39 2.19 11.90 -5.68
CA SER A 39 1.13 12.52 -4.87
C SER A 39 0.10 11.51 -4.39
N ALA A 40 -0.33 10.58 -5.27
CA ALA A 40 -1.27 9.53 -4.92
C ALA A 40 -0.78 8.61 -3.79
N ASP A 41 0.55 8.42 -3.67
CA ASP A 41 1.13 7.63 -2.58
C ASP A 41 1.10 8.41 -1.25
N LEU A 42 1.35 9.73 -1.28
CA LEU A 42 1.19 10.62 -0.11
C LEU A 42 -0.26 10.69 0.35
N GLU A 43 -1.22 10.92 -0.55
CA GLU A 43 -2.65 11.01 -0.21
C GLU A 43 -3.17 9.71 0.40
N ARG A 44 -2.70 8.56 -0.10
CA ARG A 44 -3.00 7.28 0.54
C ARG A 44 -2.34 7.15 1.92
N HIS A 45 -1.11 7.62 2.07
CA HIS A 45 -0.42 7.59 3.35
C HIS A 45 -1.10 8.48 4.41
N LYS A 46 -1.59 9.68 4.04
CA LYS A 46 -2.31 10.56 4.97
C LYS A 46 -3.47 9.84 5.68
N LYS A 47 -4.15 8.92 4.99
CA LYS A 47 -5.22 8.10 5.57
C LYS A 47 -4.77 7.22 6.73
N THR A 48 -3.48 6.88 6.84
CA THR A 48 -2.95 6.10 7.97
C THR A 48 -2.81 6.91 9.25
N HIS A 49 -2.83 8.24 9.17
CA HIS A 49 -2.86 9.11 10.35
C HIS A 49 -4.28 9.29 10.91
N SER A 50 -5.30 8.93 10.14
CA SER A 50 -6.67 8.98 10.62
C SER A 50 -6.92 7.81 11.59
N PRO A 51 -7.36 8.07 12.84
CA PRO A 51 -7.58 7.03 13.85
C PRO A 51 -8.63 6.00 13.43
N ARG A 52 -9.55 6.37 12.53
CA ARG A 52 -10.60 5.52 11.97
C ARG A 52 -10.28 5.02 10.56
N THR A 53 -9.03 4.57 10.34
CA THR A 53 -8.63 4.03 9.04
C THR A 53 -9.48 2.79 8.72
N LYS A 54 -10.47 2.94 7.83
CA LYS A 54 -11.29 1.81 7.37
C LYS A 54 -10.39 0.73 6.77
N MET A 55 -10.34 -0.41 7.44
CA MET A 55 -9.59 -1.57 6.96
C MET A 55 -10.46 -2.40 6.02
N TYR A 56 -9.82 -2.97 5.02
CA TYR A 56 -10.36 -4.05 4.21
C TYR A 56 -10.06 -5.36 4.95
N VAL A 57 -11.09 -6.09 5.34
CA VAL A 57 -10.92 -7.32 6.12
C VAL A 57 -11.04 -8.51 5.20
N CYS A 58 -10.18 -9.51 5.37
CA CYS A 58 -10.37 -10.81 4.74
C CYS A 58 -11.43 -11.59 5.50
N GLU A 59 -12.53 -11.98 4.87
CA GLU A 59 -13.63 -12.68 5.54
C GLU A 59 -13.25 -14.09 6.03
N TYR A 60 -12.22 -14.70 5.42
CA TYR A 60 -11.79 -16.06 5.77
C TYR A 60 -10.89 -16.12 7.00
N CYS A 61 -9.92 -15.21 7.10
CA CYS A 61 -8.93 -15.20 8.19
C CYS A 61 -9.03 -13.94 9.07
N MET A 62 -10.05 -13.11 8.86
CA MET A 62 -10.34 -11.86 9.59
C MET A 62 -9.18 -10.85 9.64
N LYS A 63 -8.18 -11.03 8.78
CA LYS A 63 -7.01 -10.16 8.72
C LYS A 63 -7.38 -8.81 8.09
N GLY A 64 -7.12 -7.73 8.81
CA GLY A 64 -7.32 -6.36 8.35
C GLY A 64 -6.18 -5.85 7.48
N PHE A 65 -6.51 -5.13 6.42
CA PHE A 65 -5.59 -4.50 5.49
C PHE A 65 -5.96 -3.04 5.27
N THR A 66 -5.00 -2.12 5.30
CA THR A 66 -5.26 -0.71 5.00
C THR A 66 -5.53 -0.43 3.51
N ARG A 67 -5.39 -1.45 2.65
CA ARG A 67 -5.50 -1.33 1.19
C ARG A 67 -6.22 -2.52 0.57
N LYS A 68 -7.11 -2.24 -0.39
CA LYS A 68 -7.85 -3.25 -1.15
C LYS A 68 -6.93 -4.17 -1.96
N ASP A 69 -5.95 -3.61 -2.67
CA ASP A 69 -5.05 -4.42 -3.50
C ASP A 69 -4.13 -5.33 -2.65
N SER A 70 -3.78 -4.91 -1.44
CA SER A 70 -3.14 -5.78 -0.46
C SER A 70 -4.02 -6.95 -0.04
N LEU A 71 -5.32 -6.71 0.22
CA LEU A 71 -6.30 -7.77 0.49
C LEU A 71 -6.45 -8.71 -0.72
N MET A 72 -6.61 -8.18 -1.92
CA MET A 72 -6.74 -8.99 -3.15
C MET A 72 -5.52 -9.89 -3.37
N ARG A 73 -4.31 -9.35 -3.16
CA ARG A 73 -3.07 -10.14 -3.26
C ARG A 73 -2.98 -11.20 -2.16
N HIS A 74 -3.47 -10.90 -0.96
CA HIS A 74 -3.51 -11.85 0.13
C HIS A 74 -4.51 -13.00 -0.13
N GLN A 75 -5.72 -12.68 -0.62
CA GLN A 75 -6.71 -13.68 -1.02
C GLN A 75 -6.19 -14.55 -2.17
N GLY A 76 -5.56 -13.93 -3.19
CA GLY A 76 -4.96 -14.65 -4.32
C GLY A 76 -3.73 -15.50 -3.98
N LYS A 77 -3.14 -15.32 -2.78
CA LYS A 77 -2.00 -16.11 -2.27
C LYS A 77 -2.43 -17.13 -1.20
N SER A 78 -3.68 -17.55 -1.23
CA SER A 78 -4.20 -18.66 -0.40
C SER A 78 -4.46 -18.32 1.08
N CYS A 79 -5.13 -17.20 1.38
CA CYS A 79 -5.99 -17.16 2.60
C CYS A 79 -7.40 -17.75 2.32
N GLY A 80 -7.73 -18.10 1.08
CA GLY A 80 -8.93 -18.88 0.77
C GLY A 80 -9.08 -19.05 -0.74
N THR A 81 -9.24 -20.29 -1.17
CA THR A 81 -9.63 -20.65 -2.53
C THR A 81 -10.97 -19.98 -2.88
N TYR A 82 -11.19 -19.75 -4.18
CA TYR A 82 -12.36 -19.15 -4.85
C TYR A 82 -12.68 -17.66 -4.63
N ARG A 83 -12.83 -17.00 -5.79
CA ARG A 83 -13.32 -15.64 -6.01
C ARG A 83 -14.77 -15.53 -5.52
N THR A 84 -15.08 -14.56 -4.68
CA THR A 84 -16.43 -14.00 -4.63
C THR A 84 -16.36 -12.49 -4.67
N ASN A 85 -16.96 -11.96 -5.74
CA ASN A 85 -17.42 -10.58 -5.81
C ASN A 85 -18.52 -10.45 -4.78
N GLU A 86 -18.29 -9.76 -3.66
CA GLU A 86 -19.38 -9.05 -2.98
C GLU A 86 -18.82 -8.03 -1.99
N LYS A 87 -19.33 -6.80 -2.08
CA LYS A 87 -18.87 -5.64 -1.32
C LYS A 87 -19.52 -5.66 0.06
N HIS A 88 -18.96 -6.41 1.00
CA HIS A 88 -19.37 -6.28 2.40
C HIS A 88 -18.49 -5.24 3.11
N GLN A 89 -19.07 -4.04 3.23
CA GLN A 89 -18.52 -2.97 4.03
C GLN A 89 -19.18 -3.02 5.41
N PHE A 90 -18.53 -3.67 6.37
CA PHE A 90 -18.92 -3.54 7.77
C PHE A 90 -18.18 -2.36 8.41
N TYR A 91 -18.94 -1.55 9.15
CA TYR A 91 -18.47 -0.45 9.95
C TYR A 91 -18.36 -0.93 11.41
N THR A 92 -17.22 -0.67 12.04
CA THR A 92 -17.08 -0.63 13.49
C THR A 92 -16.40 0.70 13.83
#